data_AF-H3RLF4-F1
#
_entry.id   AF-H3RLF4-F1
#
_cell.length_a   1.000
_cell.length_b   1.000
_cell.length_c   1.000
_cell.angle_alpha   90.00
_cell.angle_beta   90.00
_cell.angle_gamma   90.00
#
_symmetry.space_group_name_H-M   'P 1'
#
loop_
_entity.id
_entity.type
_entity.pdbx_description
1 polymer ?
#
loop_
_entity_poly.entity_id
_entity_poly.type
_entity_poly.pdbx_seq_one_letter_code
_entity_poly.pdbx_strand_id
1 'polypeptide(L)'
;MVHQSDSDELSALRAENARLTSLLDAHGIEWRLKRQIPVQKLSTLSTDDKVALFRRLFRGRDDVWALRWESKNSGKSGYSPACANEWQPGICGKPRIKCSDCSHRQLIPVSDPVIYRHLAGEHTIGVYPLLEDDFC
;
A
#
# COMPACT_ATOMS: atom_id res chain seq x y z
N MET A 1 -37.06 28.23 30.69
CA MET A 1 -35.99 27.47 30.02
C MET A 1 -36.35 26.01 30.21
N VAL A 2 -36.93 25.35 29.20
CA VAL A 2 -37.51 24.01 29.36
C VAL A 2 -36.37 23.00 29.28
N HIS A 3 -36.08 22.32 30.40
CA HIS A 3 -35.23 21.14 30.39
C HIS A 3 -36.01 20.01 29.71
N GLN A 4 -35.69 19.73 28.45
CA GLN A 4 -36.14 18.52 27.78
C GLN A 4 -35.48 17.34 28.50
N SER A 5 -36.26 16.38 28.98
CA SER A 5 -35.71 15.19 29.61
C SER A 5 -35.08 14.30 28.54
N ASP A 6 -33.99 13.61 28.86
CA ASP A 6 -33.31 12.67 27.94
C ASP A 6 -34.29 11.63 27.35
N SER A 7 -35.37 11.33 28.07
CA SER A 7 -36.45 10.44 27.60
C SER A 7 -37.29 11.08 26.49
N ASP A 8 -37.60 12.37 26.60
CA ASP A 8 -38.36 13.10 25.59
C ASP A 8 -37.54 13.30 24.32
N GLU A 9 -36.24 13.61 24.48
CA GLU A 9 -35.29 13.70 23.38
C GLU A 9 -35.13 12.34 22.66
N LEU A 10 -34.97 11.25 23.41
CA LEU A 10 -34.88 9.90 22.84
C LEU A 10 -36.16 9.51 22.09
N SER A 11 -37.32 9.89 22.59
CA SER A 11 -38.61 9.66 21.93
C SER A 11 -38.71 10.43 20.61
N ALA A 12 -38.34 11.72 20.62
CA ALA A 12 -38.32 12.55 19.42
C ALA A 12 -37.33 12.02 18.36
N LEU A 13 -36.12 11.65 18.78
CA LEU A 13 -35.12 11.07 17.90
C LEU A 13 -35.56 9.73 17.30
N ARG A 14 -36.28 8.88 18.06
CA ARG A 14 -36.84 7.63 17.54
C ARG A 14 -37.94 7.87 16.51
N ALA A 15 -38.83 8.83 16.77
CA ALA A 15 -39.87 9.22 15.83
C ALA A 15 -39.28 9.76 14.51
N GLU A 16 -38.25 10.60 14.60
CA GLU A 16 -37.58 11.14 13.43
C GLU A 16 -36.83 10.04 12.64
N ASN A 17 -36.15 9.12 13.32
CA ASN A 17 -35.52 7.98 12.66
C ASN A 17 -36.55 7.10 11.93
N ALA A 18 -37.74 6.87 12.49
CA ALA A 18 -38.81 6.13 11.84
C ALA A 18 -39.32 6.84 10.56
N ARG A 19 -39.45 8.17 10.62
CA ARG A 19 -39.83 9.00 9.47
C ARG A 19 -38.78 8.94 8.36
N LEU A 20 -37.50 9.13 8.71
CA LEU A 20 -36.39 9.09 7.76
C LEU A 20 -36.23 7.72 7.12
N THR A 21 -36.33 6.66 7.91
CA THR A 21 -36.30 5.27 7.42
C THR A 21 -37.41 5.03 6.39
N SER A 22 -38.63 5.45 6.70
CA SER A 22 -39.78 5.27 5.78
C SER A 22 -39.59 6.03 4.47
N LEU A 23 -39.00 7.23 4.54
CA LEU A 23 -38.69 8.04 3.35
C LEU A 23 -37.62 7.35 2.48
N LEU A 24 -36.56 6.84 3.08
CA LEU A 24 -35.50 6.13 2.36
C LEU A 24 -36.03 4.87 1.68
N ASP A 25 -36.87 4.09 2.36
CA ASP A 25 -37.52 2.89 1.81
C ASP A 25 -38.45 3.26 0.63
N ALA A 26 -39.25 4.32 0.75
CA ALA A 26 -40.15 4.79 -0.31
C ALA A 26 -39.40 5.24 -1.57
N HIS A 27 -38.18 5.76 -1.42
CA HIS A 27 -37.32 6.16 -2.52
C HIS A 27 -36.36 5.05 -2.98
N GLY A 28 -36.42 3.84 -2.40
CA GLY A 28 -35.55 2.73 -2.74
C GLY A 28 -34.07 2.99 -2.43
N ILE A 29 -33.77 3.86 -1.48
CA ILE A 29 -32.39 4.21 -1.09
C ILE A 29 -31.91 3.20 -0.05
N GLU A 30 -30.88 2.43 -0.40
CA GLU A 30 -30.27 1.45 0.49
C GLU A 30 -29.55 2.16 1.66
N TRP A 31 -30.18 2.21 2.83
CA TRP A 31 -29.66 2.88 4.03
C TRP A 31 -29.19 1.91 5.12
N ARG A 32 -29.65 0.66 5.07
CA ARG A 32 -29.18 -0.37 5.99
C ARG A 32 -27.73 -0.68 5.63
N LEU A 33 -26.81 -0.47 6.58
CA LEU A 33 -25.46 -1.02 6.45
C LEU A 33 -25.61 -2.51 6.15
N LYS A 34 -25.08 -2.97 5.02
CA LYS A 34 -24.89 -4.40 4.77
C LYS A 34 -24.17 -4.93 6.01
N ARG A 35 -24.86 -5.81 6.75
CA ARG A 35 -24.29 -6.51 7.89
C ARG A 35 -22.93 -7.00 7.40
N GLN A 36 -21.84 -6.51 8.01
CA GLN A 36 -20.52 -6.96 7.62
C GLN A 36 -20.57 -8.48 7.75
N ILE A 37 -20.58 -9.17 6.60
CA ILE A 37 -20.32 -10.60 6.57
C ILE A 37 -19.01 -10.71 7.33
N PRO A 38 -18.89 -11.57 8.36
CA PRO A 38 -17.61 -11.79 8.99
C PRO A 38 -16.69 -12.12 7.84
N VAL A 39 -15.77 -11.21 7.51
CA VAL A 39 -14.75 -11.47 6.50
C VAL A 39 -14.13 -12.73 7.03
N GLN A 40 -14.39 -13.86 6.35
CA GLN A 40 -13.81 -15.13 6.72
C GLN A 40 -12.35 -14.81 6.92
N LYS A 41 -11.86 -15.00 8.14
CA LYS A 41 -10.50 -14.65 8.53
C LYS A 41 -9.64 -15.35 7.49
N LEU A 42 -9.20 -14.60 6.47
CA LEU A 42 -8.48 -15.16 5.34
C LEU A 42 -7.37 -15.94 6.01
N SER A 43 -7.32 -17.24 5.73
CA SER A 43 -6.33 -18.19 6.24
C SER A 43 -5.11 -17.41 6.71
N THR A 44 -4.82 -17.39 8.01
CA THR A 44 -3.68 -16.65 8.55
C THR A 44 -2.42 -17.25 7.95
N LEU A 45 -2.07 -16.78 6.76
CA LEU A 45 -0.90 -17.17 6.02
C LEU A 45 0.28 -16.90 6.95
N SER A 46 1.18 -17.87 7.03
CA SER A 46 2.45 -17.62 7.70
C SER A 46 3.17 -16.45 7.01
N THR A 47 4.16 -15.88 7.68
CA THR A 47 5.00 -14.84 7.07
C THR A 47 5.59 -15.32 5.75
N ASP A 48 6.09 -16.56 5.72
CA ASP A 48 6.70 -17.16 4.52
C ASP A 48 5.66 -17.37 3.42
N ASP A 49 4.43 -17.79 3.76
CA ASP A 49 3.34 -17.91 2.79
C ASP A 49 2.95 -16.56 2.20
N LYS A 50 2.99 -15.47 2.97
CA LYS A 50 2.73 -14.12 2.47
C LYS A 50 3.83 -13.65 1.52
N VAL A 51 5.09 -13.91 1.86
CA VAL A 51 6.23 -13.60 0.99
C VAL A 51 6.14 -14.39 -0.31
N ALA A 52 5.93 -15.71 -0.23
CA ALA A 52 5.77 -16.58 -1.38
C ALA A 52 4.57 -16.17 -2.25
N LEU A 53 3.43 -15.85 -1.63
CA LEU A 53 2.25 -15.36 -2.33
C LEU A 53 2.54 -14.05 -3.07
N PHE A 54 3.18 -13.08 -2.42
CA PHE A 54 3.51 -11.79 -3.02
C PHE A 54 4.43 -11.97 -4.23
N ARG A 55 5.52 -12.74 -4.08
CA ARG A 55 6.45 -13.07 -5.17
C ARG A 55 5.75 -13.75 -6.35
N ARG A 56 4.76 -14.60 -6.09
CA ARG A 56 4.00 -15.29 -7.13
C ARG A 56 3.08 -14.34 -7.91
N LEU A 57 2.46 -13.38 -7.23
CA LEU A 57 1.49 -12.45 -7.81
C LEU A 57 2.14 -11.26 -8.51
N PHE A 58 3.24 -10.74 -7.98
CA PHE A 58 3.94 -9.57 -8.51
C PHE A 58 5.27 -9.99 -9.12
N ARG A 59 5.22 -10.33 -10.42
CA ARG A 59 6.39 -10.79 -11.19
C ARG A 59 6.97 -9.67 -12.03
N GLY A 60 8.27 -9.78 -12.27
CA GLY A 60 9.07 -8.93 -13.12
C GLY A 60 10.51 -9.43 -13.06
N ARG A 61 11.47 -8.54 -13.23
CA ARG A 61 12.88 -8.85 -13.05
C ARG A 61 13.21 -9.29 -11.62
N ASP A 62 13.92 -10.41 -11.49
CA ASP A 62 14.42 -10.93 -10.21
C ASP A 62 15.82 -10.39 -9.86
N ASP A 63 16.55 -9.83 -10.83
CA ASP A 63 17.90 -9.30 -10.65
C ASP A 63 17.93 -7.89 -10.05
N VAL A 64 16.79 -7.20 -10.01
CA VAL A 64 16.67 -5.82 -9.51
C VAL A 64 15.26 -5.49 -9.02
N TRP A 65 15.20 -4.69 -7.95
CA TRP A 65 13.98 -4.01 -7.49
C TRP A 65 14.21 -2.51 -7.39
N ALA A 66 13.13 -1.73 -7.40
CA ALA A 66 13.21 -0.27 -7.26
C ALA A 66 12.93 0.13 -5.81
N LEU A 67 13.79 0.93 -5.18
CA LEU A 67 13.54 1.51 -3.87
C LEU A 67 12.79 2.84 -4.02
N ARG A 68 11.68 2.99 -3.29
CA ARG A 68 11.00 4.29 -3.17
C ARG A 68 11.84 5.23 -2.31
N TRP A 69 12.06 6.44 -2.79
CA TRP A 69 12.68 7.53 -2.03
C TRP A 69 11.77 8.75 -1.98
N GLU A 70 11.96 9.55 -0.93
CA GLU A 70 11.27 10.81 -0.74
C GLU A 70 12.23 11.84 -0.15
N SER A 71 12.28 13.02 -0.77
CA SER A 71 13.11 14.13 -0.35
C SER A 71 12.41 14.92 0.76
N LYS A 72 12.99 14.90 1.96
CA LYS A 72 12.49 15.68 3.11
C LYS A 72 12.42 17.18 2.84
N ASN A 73 13.28 17.70 1.97
CA ASN A 73 13.42 19.14 1.74
C ASN A 73 12.55 19.66 0.59
N SER A 74 12.34 18.84 -0.45
CA SER A 74 11.63 19.27 -1.67
C SER A 74 10.25 18.65 -1.84
N GLY A 75 9.87 17.68 -1.00
CA GLY A 75 8.63 16.91 -1.14
C GLY A 75 8.59 16.01 -2.38
N LYS A 76 9.64 16.00 -3.21
CA LYS A 76 9.74 15.12 -4.37
C LYS A 76 9.90 13.68 -3.91
N SER A 77 9.30 12.76 -4.64
CA SER A 77 9.47 11.34 -4.42
C SER A 77 9.62 10.61 -5.74
N GLY A 78 10.15 9.39 -5.68
CA GLY A 78 10.37 8.58 -6.88
C GLY A 78 10.82 7.18 -6.54
N TYR A 79 11.19 6.45 -7.59
CA TYR A 79 11.75 5.11 -7.51
C TYR A 79 13.10 5.09 -8.21
N SER A 80 14.06 4.35 -7.65
CA SER A 80 15.38 4.14 -8.26
C SER A 80 15.85 2.71 -8.08
N PRO A 81 16.66 2.15 -9.00
CA PRO A 81 17.18 0.79 -8.84
C PRO A 81 17.93 0.65 -7.51
N ALA A 82 17.64 -0.42 -6.77
CA ALA A 82 18.41 -0.79 -5.60
C ALA A 82 19.82 -1.21 -6.04
N CYS A 83 20.83 -0.51 -5.54
CA CYS A 83 22.23 -0.70 -5.93
C CYS A 83 23.10 -0.77 -4.67
N ALA A 84 23.90 -1.83 -4.54
CA ALA A 84 24.78 -2.04 -3.38
C ALA A 84 25.85 -0.94 -3.25
N ASN A 85 26.25 -0.36 -4.39
CA ASN A 85 27.23 0.71 -4.46
C ASN A 85 26.60 2.10 -4.44
N GLU A 86 25.29 2.23 -4.27
CA GLU A 86 24.65 3.55 -4.27
C GLU A 86 25.25 4.46 -3.19
N TRP A 87 25.62 5.67 -3.57
CA TRP A 87 26.22 6.68 -2.68
C TRP A 87 27.58 6.30 -2.04
N GLN A 88 28.19 5.17 -2.41
CA GLN A 88 29.52 4.81 -1.93
C GLN A 88 30.58 5.78 -2.50
N PRO A 89 31.29 6.56 -1.65
CA PRO A 89 32.29 7.52 -2.13
C PRO A 89 33.43 6.83 -2.87
N GLY A 90 33.84 7.39 -4.01
CA GLY A 90 34.91 6.83 -4.85
C GLY A 90 34.50 5.65 -5.73
N ILE A 91 33.29 5.10 -5.57
CA ILE A 91 32.74 4.01 -6.40
C ILE A 91 31.53 4.51 -7.19
N CYS A 92 30.56 5.12 -6.50
CA CYS A 92 29.36 5.66 -7.12
C CYS A 92 29.63 7.04 -7.73
N GLY A 93 29.18 7.25 -8.97
CA GLY A 93 29.26 8.56 -9.61
C GLY A 93 28.14 9.53 -9.22
N LYS A 94 27.21 9.16 -8.34
CA LYS A 94 26.15 10.07 -7.88
C LYS A 94 26.74 11.22 -7.03
N PRO A 95 26.18 12.44 -7.11
CA PRO A 95 24.99 12.83 -7.88
C PRO A 95 25.28 13.24 -9.33
N ARG A 96 26.53 13.15 -9.81
CA ARG A 96 26.93 13.67 -11.13
C ARG A 96 26.31 12.89 -12.30
N ILE A 97 26.08 11.60 -12.12
CA ILE A 97 25.46 10.71 -13.11
C ILE A 97 24.27 9.95 -12.52
N LYS A 98 23.37 9.47 -13.38
CA LYS A 98 22.29 8.57 -12.98
C LYS A 98 22.85 7.18 -12.66
N CYS A 99 22.14 6.42 -11.82
CA CYS A 99 22.55 5.04 -11.52
C CYS A 99 22.54 4.16 -12.77
N SER A 100 21.62 4.40 -13.71
CA SER A 100 21.53 3.71 -15.00
C SER A 100 22.82 3.80 -15.82
N ASP A 101 23.56 4.89 -15.66
CA ASP A 101 24.72 5.24 -16.48
C ASP A 101 26.04 4.96 -15.72
N CYS A 102 25.96 4.38 -14.51
CA CYS A 102 27.12 4.11 -13.66
C CYS A 102 27.72 2.74 -13.99
N SER A 103 29.00 2.71 -14.40
CA SER A 103 29.75 1.48 -14.67
C SER A 103 29.99 0.61 -13.43
N HIS A 104 29.96 1.21 -12.25
CA HIS A 104 30.10 0.50 -10.96
C HIS A 104 28.74 0.12 -10.35
N ARG A 105 27.65 0.17 -11.13
CA ARG A 105 26.33 -0.25 -10.68
C ARG A 105 26.34 -1.74 -10.31
N GLN A 106 25.93 -2.04 -9.09
CA GLN A 106 25.76 -3.41 -8.60
C GLN A 106 24.31 -3.58 -8.16
N LEU A 107 23.46 -4.07 -9.06
CA LEU A 107 22.03 -4.28 -8.79
C LEU A 107 21.83 -5.34 -7.72
N ILE A 108 20.83 -5.11 -6.86
CA ILE A 108 20.50 -6.02 -5.77
C ILE A 108 19.29 -6.86 -6.21
N PRO A 109 19.42 -8.21 -6.24
CA PRO A 109 18.32 -9.08 -6.62
C PRO A 109 17.17 -9.07 -5.61
N VAL A 110 15.99 -9.42 -6.09
CA VAL A 110 14.79 -9.57 -5.28
C VAL A 110 14.90 -10.83 -4.42
N SER A 111 15.00 -10.67 -3.11
CA SER A 111 15.08 -11.77 -2.15
C SER A 111 13.91 -11.75 -1.16
N ASP A 112 13.65 -12.89 -0.50
CA ASP A 112 12.59 -13.00 0.50
C ASP A 112 12.72 -11.96 1.64
N PRO A 113 13.91 -11.65 2.17
CA PRO A 113 14.08 -10.55 3.12
C PRO A 113 13.68 -9.18 2.56
N VAL A 114 13.92 -8.91 1.28
CA VAL A 114 13.50 -7.65 0.63
C VAL A 114 11.97 -7.57 0.59
N ILE A 115 11.31 -8.65 0.18
CA ILE A 115 9.84 -8.71 0.15
C ILE A 115 9.25 -8.62 1.56
N TYR A 116 9.85 -9.32 2.52
CA TYR A 116 9.43 -9.25 3.92
C TYR A 116 9.46 -7.81 4.44
N ARG A 117 10.59 -7.10 4.30
CA ARG A 117 10.72 -5.70 4.75
C ARG A 117 9.74 -4.76 4.04
N HIS A 118 9.42 -5.06 2.78
CA HIS A 118 8.36 -4.35 2.07
C HIS A 118 6.99 -4.55 2.72
N LEU A 119 6.60 -5.81 2.96
CA LEU A 119 5.32 -6.15 3.57
C LEU A 119 5.21 -5.70 5.04
N ALA A 120 6.35 -5.61 5.74
CA ALA A 120 6.44 -5.06 7.10
C ALA A 120 6.36 -3.53 7.13
N GLY A 121 6.39 -2.85 5.97
CA GLY A 121 6.31 -1.40 5.88
C GLY A 121 7.63 -0.67 6.17
N GLU A 122 8.76 -1.38 6.25
CA GLU A 122 10.08 -0.75 6.48
C GLU A 122 10.52 0.09 5.28
N HIS A 123 10.20 -0.38 4.07
CA HIS A 123 10.45 0.35 2.83
C HIS A 123 9.41 0.02 1.77
N THR A 124 9.18 0.91 0.82
CA THR A 124 8.34 0.61 -0.35
C THR A 124 9.22 0.23 -1.53
N ILE A 125 8.95 -0.91 -2.15
CA ILE A 125 9.65 -1.35 -3.35
C ILE A 125 8.73 -1.31 -4.57
N GLY A 126 9.30 -1.08 -5.74
CA GLY A 126 8.67 -1.27 -7.04
C GLY A 126 9.29 -2.47 -7.76
N VAL A 127 8.52 -3.03 -8.69
CA VAL A 127 8.95 -4.12 -9.58
C VAL A 127 9.27 -3.54 -10.96
N TYR A 128 10.31 -4.05 -11.62
CA TYR A 128 10.58 -3.76 -13.03
C TYR A 128 9.89 -4.83 -13.89
N PRO A 129 8.78 -4.49 -14.59
CA PRO A 129 7.94 -5.50 -15.24
C PRO A 129 8.54 -6.04 -16.55
N LEU A 130 9.39 -5.25 -17.22
CA LEU A 130 10.07 -5.66 -18.44
C LEU A 130 11.29 -6.51 -18.09
N LEU A 131 11.42 -7.67 -18.73
CA LEU A 131 12.60 -8.53 -18.69
C LEU A 131 13.80 -7.84 -19.39
N GLU A 132 15.00 -8.42 -19.26
CA GLU A 132 16.22 -7.85 -19.86
C GLU A 132 16.17 -7.75 -21.39
N ASP A 133 15.34 -8.58 -22.03
CA ASP A 133 15.09 -8.65 -23.45
C ASP A 133 13.86 -7.82 -23.89
N ASP A 134 13.37 -6.93 -23.03
CA ASP A 134 12.23 -6.03 -23.26
C ASP A 134 10.87 -6.75 -23.48
N PHE A 135 10.77 -8.03 -23.13
CA PHE A 135 9.48 -8.73 -23.08
C PHE A 135 8.79 -8.59 -21.71
N CYS A 136 7.47 -8.76 -21.70
CA CYS A 136 6.60 -8.71 -20.51
C CYS A 136 6.24 -10.12 -20.03
#